data_AF-A0A1H4EVY8-F1
#
_entry.id   AF-A0A1H4EVY8-F1
#
_cell.length_a   1.000
_cell.length_b   1.000
_cell.length_c   1.000
_cell.angle_alpha   90.00
_cell.angle_beta   90.00
_cell.angle_gamma   90.00
#
_symmetry.space_group_name_H-M   'P 1'
#
loop_
_entity.id
_entity.type
_entity.pdbx_description
1 polymer ?
#
loop_
_entity_poly.entity_id
_entity_poly.type
_entity_poly.pdbx_seq_one_letter_code
_entity_poly.pdbx_strand_id
1 'polypeptide(L)'
;MGCHPAFGVHHNNHLNAFNLADDLIEPFRAIVDLVAHDNIGPNEKLSKTERHNLAHVLHNACMIDESKVNILSAIELMSESYKRILMHESDEQ
;
A
#
# COMPACT_ATOMS: atom_id res chain seq x y z
N MET A 1 -3.87 12.68 4.76
CA MET A 1 -3.59 11.87 5.98
C MET A 1 -4.02 12.57 7.28
N GLY A 2 -4.89 11.95 8.08
CA GLY A 2 -5.44 12.46 9.36
C GLY A 2 -6.14 11.38 10.20
N CYS A 3 -5.81 10.11 9.95
CA CYS A 3 -6.40 8.94 10.59
C CYS A 3 -5.36 8.31 11.52
N HIS A 4 -5.80 7.74 12.65
CA HIS A 4 -4.87 7.14 13.61
C HIS A 4 -4.50 5.70 13.16
N PRO A 5 -3.22 5.42 12.88
CA PRO A 5 -2.79 4.23 12.12
C PRO A 5 -3.02 2.89 12.82
N ALA A 6 -3.20 2.91 14.14
CA ALA A 6 -3.52 1.70 14.91
C ALA A 6 -4.94 1.16 14.65
N PHE A 7 -5.87 1.98 14.12
CA PHE A 7 -7.23 1.55 13.82
C PHE A 7 -7.33 1.10 12.37
N GLY A 8 -7.13 -0.20 12.14
CA GLY A 8 -7.39 -0.81 10.84
C GLY A 8 -8.89 -0.92 10.54
N VAL A 9 -9.20 -1.15 9.27
CA VAL A 9 -10.52 -1.55 8.78
C VAL A 9 -10.80 -3.00 9.14
N HIS A 10 -9.80 -3.87 8.98
CA HIS A 10 -9.92 -5.29 9.28
C HIS A 10 -8.86 -5.76 10.27
N HIS A 11 -7.62 -5.32 10.10
CA HIS A 11 -6.57 -5.63 11.06
C HIS A 11 -6.83 -4.92 12.39
N ASN A 12 -6.95 -5.71 13.46
CA ASN A 12 -7.25 -5.22 14.81
C ASN A 12 -6.23 -5.71 15.85
N ASN A 13 -5.03 -6.08 15.40
CA ASN A 13 -3.98 -6.49 16.32
C ASN A 13 -3.59 -5.31 17.20
N HIS A 14 -3.95 -5.37 18.49
CA HIS A 14 -3.68 -4.30 19.46
C HIS A 14 -2.20 -4.00 19.67
N LEU A 15 -1.30 -4.91 19.28
CA LEU A 15 0.15 -4.70 19.33
C LEU A 15 0.72 -4.04 18.08
N ASN A 16 -0.07 -3.93 17.01
CA ASN A 16 0.37 -3.34 15.74
C ASN A 16 -0.13 -1.89 15.62
N ALA A 17 0.80 -0.94 15.68
CA ALA A 17 0.50 0.48 15.54
C ALA A 17 0.17 0.91 14.09
N PHE A 18 0.26 0.00 13.12
CA PHE A 18 0.15 0.27 11.69
C PHE A 18 -0.93 -0.56 10.98
N ASN A 19 -1.91 -1.10 11.73
CA ASN A 19 -3.01 -1.89 11.17
C ASN A 19 -3.69 -1.24 9.95
N LEU A 20 -3.93 0.07 10.00
CA LEU A 20 -4.54 0.79 8.88
C LEU A 20 -3.62 0.85 7.66
N ALA A 21 -2.31 1.02 7.86
CA ALA A 21 -1.37 1.01 6.75
C ALA A 21 -1.32 -0.38 6.11
N ASP A 22 -1.33 -1.46 6.91
CA ASP A 22 -1.38 -2.83 6.41
C ASP A 22 -2.65 -3.08 5.58
N ASP A 23 -3.81 -2.63 6.05
CA ASP A 23 -5.06 -2.70 5.27
C ASP A 23 -4.97 -1.92 3.95
N LEU A 24 -4.36 -0.73 3.94
CA LEU A 24 -4.28 0.11 2.75
C LEU A 24 -3.27 -0.41 1.71
N ILE A 25 -2.23 -1.13 2.11
CA ILE A 25 -1.25 -1.67 1.14
C ILE A 25 -1.70 -2.97 0.48
N GLU A 26 -2.71 -3.66 1.03
CA GLU A 26 -3.13 -4.99 0.59
C GLU A 26 -3.41 -5.08 -0.92
N PRO A 27 -4.09 -4.10 -1.58
CA PRO A 27 -4.31 -4.15 -3.03
C PRO A 27 -3.03 -4.10 -3.87
N PHE A 28 -1.94 -3.53 -3.32
CA PHE A 28 -0.67 -3.36 -4.01
C PHE A 28 0.29 -4.54 -3.79
N ARG A 29 -0.02 -5.45 -2.85
CA ARG A 29 0.84 -6.57 -2.46
C ARG A 29 1.16 -7.51 -3.64
N ALA A 30 0.18 -7.73 -4.52
CA ALA A 30 0.36 -8.56 -5.72
C ALA A 30 1.46 -8.03 -6.68
N ILE A 31 1.65 -6.72 -6.75
CA ILE A 31 2.66 -6.11 -7.63
C ILE A 31 4.06 -6.34 -7.06
N VAL A 32 4.21 -6.25 -5.74
CA VAL A 32 5.45 -6.61 -5.05
C VAL A 32 5.73 -8.10 -5.20
N ASP A 33 4.73 -8.94 -5.03
CA ASP A 33 4.84 -10.40 -5.17
C ASP A 33 5.33 -10.79 -6.58
N LEU A 34 4.82 -10.13 -7.64
CA LEU A 34 5.28 -10.34 -9.02
C LEU A 34 6.77 -9.98 -9.19
N VAL A 35 7.17 -8.78 -8.73
CA VAL A 35 8.57 -8.34 -8.84
C VAL A 35 9.50 -9.24 -8.02
N ALA A 36 9.05 -9.68 -6.84
CA ALA A 36 9.78 -10.63 -6.02
C ALA A 36 9.97 -11.97 -6.75
N HIS A 37 8.90 -12.49 -7.35
CA HIS A 37 8.94 -13.75 -8.10
C HIS A 37 9.94 -13.72 -9.26
N ASP A 38 9.96 -12.63 -10.02
CA ASP A 38 10.78 -12.51 -11.23
C ASP A 38 12.25 -12.17 -10.95
N ASN A 39 12.55 -11.54 -9.81
CA ASN A 39 13.85 -10.91 -9.57
C ASN A 39 14.63 -11.50 -8.38
N ILE A 40 14.02 -12.32 -7.54
CA ILE A 40 14.64 -12.83 -6.32
C ILE A 40 14.91 -14.32 -6.44
N GLY A 41 16.18 -14.69 -6.30
CA GLY A 41 16.60 -16.09 -6.27
C GLY A 41 16.34 -16.75 -4.91
N PRO A 42 16.59 -18.07 -4.76
CA PRO A 42 16.39 -18.82 -3.51
C PRO A 42 17.42 -18.49 -2.39
N ASN A 43 17.93 -17.26 -2.36
CA ASN A 43 18.95 -16.81 -1.44
C ASN A 43 18.35 -16.50 -0.06
N GLU A 44 19.05 -16.82 1.02
CA GLU A 44 18.64 -16.47 2.39
C GLU A 44 18.64 -14.95 2.64
N LYS A 45 19.47 -14.21 1.89
CA LYS A 45 19.59 -12.76 1.98
C LYS A 45 19.47 -12.12 0.61
N LEU A 46 18.68 -11.05 0.54
CA LEU A 46 18.57 -10.21 -0.63
C LEU A 46 19.90 -9.48 -0.88
N SER A 47 20.35 -9.48 -2.13
CA SER A 47 21.41 -8.62 -2.64
C SER A 47 20.98 -7.15 -2.65
N LYS A 48 21.94 -6.24 -2.85
CA LYS A 48 21.65 -4.81 -3.00
C LYS A 48 20.72 -4.54 -4.18
N THR A 49 20.89 -5.26 -5.28
CA THR A 49 20.09 -5.14 -6.50
C THR A 49 18.67 -5.65 -6.27
N GLU A 50 18.49 -6.81 -5.63
CA GLU A 50 17.15 -7.34 -5.32
C GLU A 50 16.37 -6.39 -4.39
N ARG A 51 17.01 -5.85 -3.35
CA ARG A 51 16.37 -4.83 -2.48
C ARG A 51 16.02 -3.55 -3.24
N HIS A 52 16.89 -3.13 -4.16
CA HIS A 52 16.62 -1.96 -5.00
C HIS A 52 15.41 -2.20 -5.91
N ASN A 53 15.32 -3.37 -6.55
CA ASN A 53 14.21 -3.71 -7.44
C ASN A 53 12.87 -3.75 -6.68
N LEU A 54 12.85 -4.32 -5.48
CA LEU A 54 11.66 -4.30 -4.62
C LEU A 54 11.25 -2.88 -4.22
N ALA A 55 12.21 -2.04 -3.83
CA ALA A 55 11.91 -0.65 -3.49
C ALA A 55 11.44 0.16 -4.71
N HIS A 56 11.97 -0.16 -5.90
CA HIS A 56 11.60 0.49 -7.15
C HIS A 56 10.16 0.21 -7.58
N VAL A 57 9.53 -0.84 -7.04
CA VAL A 57 8.11 -1.15 -7.30
C VAL A 57 7.24 0.09 -7.14
N LEU A 58 7.49 0.93 -6.12
CA LEU A 58 6.71 2.14 -5.87
C LEU A 58 6.68 3.13 -7.05
N HIS A 59 7.66 3.07 -7.94
CA HIS A 59 7.75 3.91 -9.14
C HIS A 59 7.21 3.25 -10.40
N ASN A 60 6.83 1.96 -10.35
CA ASN A 60 6.20 1.29 -11.47
C ASN A 60 4.85 1.93 -11.79
N ALA A 61 4.50 1.95 -13.07
CA ALA A 61 3.22 2.46 -13.51
C ALA A 61 2.10 1.44 -13.24
N CYS A 62 0.95 1.96 -12.82
CA CYS A 62 -0.31 1.24 -12.70
C CYS A 62 -1.45 2.11 -13.27
N MET A 63 -2.62 1.51 -13.44
CA MET A 63 -3.82 2.20 -13.92
C MET A 63 -4.80 2.38 -12.78
N ILE A 64 -5.24 3.61 -12.54
CA ILE A 64 -6.31 3.97 -11.61
C ILE A 64 -7.28 4.87 -12.39
N ASP A 65 -8.57 4.53 -12.43
CA ASP A 65 -9.61 5.31 -13.13
C ASP A 65 -9.19 5.77 -14.53
N GLU A 66 -8.72 4.82 -15.36
CA GLU A 66 -8.22 5.05 -16.73
C GLU A 66 -6.99 5.95 -16.84
N SER A 67 -6.43 6.41 -15.72
CA SER A 67 -5.24 7.24 -15.66
C SER A 67 -4.00 6.42 -15.32
N LYS A 68 -2.92 6.62 -16.07
CA LYS A 68 -1.62 6.00 -15.80
C LYS A 68 -0.87 6.81 -14.74
N VAL A 69 -0.70 6.22 -13.57
CA VAL A 69 0.04 6.82 -12.43
C VAL A 69 1.10 5.85 -11.92
N ASN A 70 2.05 6.31 -11.11
CA ASN A 70 2.92 5.37 -10.39
C ASN A 70 2.21 4.83 -9.14
N ILE A 71 2.70 3.71 -8.60
CA ILE A 71 2.11 3.05 -7.42
C ILE A 71 2.07 3.99 -6.20
N LEU A 72 3.10 4.82 -5.99
CA LEU A 72 3.11 5.78 -4.89
C LEU A 72 1.91 6.75 -4.98
N SER A 73 1.68 7.32 -6.16
CA SER A 73 0.52 8.20 -6.41
C SER A 73 -0.81 7.45 -6.28
N ALA A 74 -0.87 6.18 -6.69
CA ALA A 74 -2.08 5.36 -6.51
C ALA A 74 -2.40 5.13 -5.02
N ILE A 75 -1.40 4.86 -4.18
CA ILE A 75 -1.57 4.72 -2.73
C ILE A 75 -2.09 6.03 -2.12
N GLU A 76 -1.56 7.17 -2.54
CA GLU A 76 -2.03 8.48 -2.09
C GLU A 76 -3.49 8.75 -2.48
N LEU A 77 -3.85 8.48 -3.75
CA LEU A 77 -5.23 8.62 -4.23
C LEU A 77 -6.21 7.74 -3.44
N MET A 78 -5.83 6.49 -3.19
CA MET A 78 -6.64 5.55 -2.42
C MET A 78 -6.80 6.02 -0.97
N SER A 79 -5.72 6.47 -0.34
CA SER A 79 -5.73 6.99 1.04
C SER A 79 -6.61 8.23 1.19
N GLU A 80 -6.57 9.15 0.23
CA GLU A 80 -7.45 10.32 0.23
C GLU A 80 -8.91 9.96 -0.08
N SER A 81 -9.16 8.96 -0.93
CA SER A 81 -10.52 8.43 -1.15
C SER A 81 -11.11 7.82 0.11
N TYR A 82 -10.34 6.99 0.81
CA TYR A 82 -10.73 6.40 2.08
C TYR A 82 -11.08 7.47 3.12
N LYS A 83 -10.22 8.49 3.26
CA LYS A 83 -10.49 9.63 4.16
C LYS A 83 -11.79 10.35 3.80
N ARG A 84 -12.08 10.59 2.52
CA ARG A 84 -13.31 11.29 2.10
C ARG A 84 -14.56 10.54 2.53
N ILE A 85 -14.58 9.22 2.43
CA ILE A 85 -15.71 8.38 2.84
C ILE A 85 -15.93 8.50 4.35
N LEU A 86 -14.86 8.32 5.15
CA LEU A 86 -14.95 8.44 6.60
C LEU A 86 -15.44 9.81 7.07
N MET A 87 -15.02 10.88 6.40
CA MET A 87 -15.42 12.24 6.76
C MET A 87 -16.86 12.56 6.34
N HIS A 88 -17.37 11.95 5.27
CA HIS A 88 -18.78 12.12 4.86
C HIS A 88 -19.75 11.37 5.79
N GLU A 89 -19.34 10.23 6.38
CA GLU A 89 -20.16 9.54 7.38
C GLU A 89 -20.32 10.34 8.69
N SER A 90 -19.38 11.24 9.01
CA SER A 90 -19.43 12.06 10.22
C SER A 90 -20.34 13.30 10.13
N ASP A 91 -20.77 13.72 8.93
CA ASP A 91 -21.63 14.90 8.72
C ASP A 91 -23.14 14.55 8.69
N GLU A 92 -23.51 13.26 8.76
CA GLU A 92 -24.91 12.80 8.82
C GLU A 92 -25.39 12.43 10.26
N GLN A 93 -24.77 12.99 11.31
CA GLN A 93 -25.21 12.80 12.71
C GLN A 93 -25.81 14.06 13.35
#